data_AF-A0AAN6UC74-F1
#
_entry.id   AF-A0AAN6UC74-F1
#
_cell.length_a   1.000
_cell.length_b   1.000
_cell.length_c   1.000
_cell.angle_alpha   90.00
_cell.angle_beta   90.00
_cell.angle_gamma   90.00
#
_symmetry.space_group_name_H-M   'P 1'
#
loop_
_entity.id
_entity.type
_entity.pdbx_description
1 polymer ?
#
loop_
_entity_poly.entity_id
_entity_poly.type
_entity_poly.pdbx_seq_one_letter_code
_entity_poly.pdbx_strand_id
1 'polypeptide(L)'
;MHPNKERQRKIRQGLHRSFPKEGSPEFELWEQNQRRSPLLRLPPELRNRIYELVLDVGQVSVGFKRWEHRLRTPHGRRAFDTIEGGFCCRVLGRDENPWRPSNSKPPVAGDPAPSRGMTLLSPVCRRLYHETTLLPYTLNAWSFASRHVMERYVMKEKRLPLPQRRAIHTLYSQHVLPWAVEKYLGGLKVIVLENGLKMTKRFIEADLEHGQRPTISWDLSHQKWK
;
A
#
# COMPACT_ATOMS: atom_id res chain seq x y z
N MET A 1 4.77 4.87 9.21
CA MET A 1 4.59 6.30 9.52
C MET A 1 3.10 6.54 9.74
N HIS A 2 2.63 6.62 10.99
CA HIS A 2 1.25 7.04 11.24
C HIS A 2 1.16 8.55 11.01
N PRO A 3 0.24 9.03 10.15
CA PRO A 3 -0.03 10.46 10.09
C PRO A 3 -0.55 10.93 11.46
N ASN A 4 -0.04 12.07 11.94
CA ASN A 4 -0.50 12.80 13.12
C ASN A 4 -2.05 12.82 13.20
N LYS A 5 -2.66 12.82 14.40
CA LYS A 5 -4.13 12.84 14.59
C LYS A 5 -4.81 13.97 13.80
N GLU A 6 -4.20 15.15 13.71
CA GLU A 6 -4.67 16.23 12.83
C GLU A 6 -4.60 15.89 11.35
N ARG A 7 -3.56 15.17 10.94
CA ARG A 7 -3.32 14.72 9.56
C ARG A 7 -4.32 13.64 9.17
N GLN A 8 -4.69 12.75 10.09
CA GLN A 8 -5.80 11.81 9.92
C GLN A 8 -7.14 12.55 9.83
N ARG A 9 -7.32 13.63 10.61
CA ARG A 9 -8.50 14.50 10.52
C ARG A 9 -8.59 15.17 9.15
N LYS A 10 -7.51 15.74 8.62
CA LYS A 10 -7.46 16.37 7.29
C LYS A 10 -7.68 15.36 6.15
N ILE A 11 -7.14 14.14 6.26
CA ILE A 11 -7.41 13.03 5.34
C ILE A 11 -8.88 12.58 5.41
N ARG A 12 -9.47 12.50 6.62
CA ARG A 12 -10.90 12.21 6.83
C ARG A 12 -11.80 13.34 6.31
N GLN A 13 -11.38 14.60 6.45
CA GLN A 13 -12.12 15.80 6.02
C GLN A 13 -12.05 16.06 4.51
N GLY A 14 -11.44 15.17 3.71
CA GLY A 14 -11.50 15.25 2.25
C GLY A 14 -10.72 16.41 1.63
N LEU A 15 -9.92 17.16 2.40
CA LEU A 15 -9.17 18.33 1.93
C LEU A 15 -8.17 18.01 0.79
N HIS A 16 -7.80 16.75 0.62
CA HIS A 16 -6.95 16.28 -0.49
C HIS A 16 -7.73 15.66 -1.65
N ARG A 17 -9.07 15.54 -1.55
CA ARG A 17 -9.93 14.91 -2.57
C ARG A 17 -10.41 15.89 -3.64
N SER A 18 -10.25 17.20 -3.41
CA SER A 18 -10.64 18.25 -4.35
C SER A 18 -9.53 19.28 -4.48
N PHE A 19 -9.50 19.96 -5.62
CA PHE A 19 -8.69 21.15 -5.80
C PHE A 19 -9.18 22.30 -4.89
N PRO A 20 -8.29 23.25 -4.52
CA PRO A 20 -8.72 24.47 -3.84
C PRO A 20 -9.79 25.20 -4.66
N LYS A 21 -10.73 25.85 -3.99
CA LYS A 21 -11.68 26.76 -4.65
C LYS A 21 -10.95 28.04 -5.08
N GLU A 22 -11.23 28.54 -6.27
CA GLU A 22 -10.70 29.82 -6.75
C GLU A 22 -10.96 30.93 -5.74
N GLY A 23 -9.96 31.79 -5.49
CA GLY A 23 -10.02 32.87 -4.51
C GLY A 23 -9.80 32.47 -3.05
N SER A 24 -9.59 31.18 -2.74
CA SER A 24 -9.18 30.75 -1.39
C SER A 24 -7.67 30.94 -1.16
N PRO A 25 -7.21 31.16 0.09
CA PRO A 25 -5.78 31.23 0.39
C PRO A 25 -5.04 29.94 0.03
N GLU A 26 -5.71 28.78 0.09
CA GLU A 26 -5.13 27.53 -0.38
C GLU A 26 -4.98 27.45 -1.91
N PHE A 27 -5.79 28.20 -2.67
CA PHE A 27 -5.65 28.30 -4.12
C PHE A 27 -4.40 29.07 -4.50
N GLU A 28 -4.15 30.21 -3.85
CA GLU A 28 -2.93 31.01 -4.06
C GLU A 28 -1.68 30.18 -3.75
N LEU A 29 -1.68 29.47 -2.62
CA LEU A 29 -0.58 28.55 -2.27
C LEU A 29 -0.44 27.41 -3.29
N TRP A 30 -1.55 26.87 -3.78
CA TRP A 30 -1.53 25.83 -4.80
C TRP A 30 -0.96 26.34 -6.12
N GLU A 31 -1.31 27.55 -6.54
CA GLU A 31 -0.81 28.19 -7.76
C GLU A 31 0.67 28.55 -7.64
N GLN A 32 1.08 29.15 -6.51
CA GLN A 32 2.48 29.42 -6.22
C GLN A 32 3.32 28.13 -6.26
N ASN A 33 2.80 27.02 -5.74
CA ASN A 33 3.46 25.73 -5.82
C ASN A 33 3.65 25.26 -7.27
N GLN A 34 2.69 25.51 -8.17
CA GLN A 34 2.84 25.16 -9.59
C GLN A 34 3.99 25.94 -10.24
N ARG A 35 4.15 27.22 -9.88
CA ARG A 35 5.15 28.11 -10.48
C ARG A 35 6.54 27.94 -9.86
N ARG A 36 6.62 27.67 -8.55
CA ARG A 36 7.90 27.65 -7.80
C ARG A 36 8.48 26.26 -7.64
N SER A 37 7.66 25.21 -7.58
CA SER A 37 8.17 23.85 -7.37
C SER A 37 8.90 23.35 -8.62
N PRO A 38 10.18 22.96 -8.53
CA PRO A 38 10.89 22.34 -9.65
C PRO A 38 10.18 21.09 -10.15
N LEU A 39 9.63 20.27 -9.24
CA LEU A 39 8.92 19.05 -9.59
C LEU A 39 7.61 19.33 -10.32
N LEU A 40 6.78 20.28 -9.84
CA LEU A 40 5.46 20.53 -10.43
C LEU A 40 5.52 21.32 -11.76
N ARG A 41 6.65 21.96 -12.06
CA ARG A 41 6.93 22.60 -13.35
C ARG A 41 7.28 21.61 -14.46
N LEU A 42 7.75 20.42 -14.12
CA LEU A 42 8.06 19.40 -15.11
C LEU A 42 6.79 19.00 -15.87
N PRO A 43 6.89 18.60 -17.16
CA PRO A 43 5.80 17.92 -17.85
C PRO A 43 5.28 16.70 -17.07
N PRO A 44 3.97 16.38 -17.17
CA PRO A 44 3.37 15.23 -16.49
C PRO A 44 4.12 13.91 -16.72
N GLU A 45 4.68 13.69 -17.90
CA GLU A 45 5.39 12.48 -18.29
C GLU A 45 6.65 12.28 -17.45
N LEU A 46 7.43 13.35 -17.26
CA LEU A 46 8.63 13.32 -16.42
C LEU A 46 8.27 13.14 -14.94
N ARG A 47 7.19 13.77 -14.48
CA ARG A 47 6.69 13.58 -13.11
C ARG A 47 6.30 12.13 -12.87
N ASN A 48 5.55 11.52 -13.79
CA ASN A 48 5.15 10.12 -13.71
C ASN A 48 6.36 9.20 -13.63
N ARG A 49 7.39 9.45 -14.44
CA ARG A 49 8.63 8.67 -14.40
C ARG A 49 9.36 8.79 -13.07
N ILE A 50 9.41 9.98 -12.49
CA ILE A 50 9.96 10.21 -11.14
C ILE A 50 9.13 9.45 -10.10
N TYR A 51 7.81 9.50 -10.19
CA TYR A 51 6.93 8.80 -9.25
C TYR A 51 7.09 7.29 -9.32
N GLU A 52 7.19 6.71 -10.52
CA GLU A 52 7.47 5.29 -10.72
C GLU A 52 8.75 4.89 -9.99
N LEU A 53 9.85 5.62 -10.23
CA LEU A 53 11.14 5.32 -9.61
C LEU A 53 11.11 5.40 -8.07
N VAL A 54 10.31 6.30 -7.50
CA VAL A 54 10.23 6.50 -6.05
C VAL A 54 9.24 5.55 -5.38
N LEU A 55 8.15 5.19 -6.07
CA LEU A 55 7.03 4.46 -5.49
C LEU A 55 7.00 2.97 -5.86
N ASP A 56 7.75 2.53 -6.88
CA ASP A 56 7.98 1.12 -7.19
C ASP A 56 9.06 0.57 -6.25
N VAL A 57 8.60 0.13 -5.09
CA VAL A 57 9.44 -0.42 -4.02
C VAL A 57 9.42 -1.96 -4.01
N GLY A 58 8.78 -2.57 -5.01
CA GLY A 58 8.65 -4.02 -5.17
C GLY A 58 7.46 -4.59 -4.43
N GLN A 59 7.53 -4.68 -3.10
CA GLN A 59 6.48 -5.30 -2.30
C GLN A 59 6.17 -4.51 -1.01
N VAL A 60 4.88 -4.33 -0.73
CA VAL A 60 4.36 -3.70 0.49
C VAL A 60 3.69 -4.76 1.36
N SER A 61 4.29 -5.06 2.51
CA SER A 61 3.75 -5.99 3.50
C SER A 61 3.04 -5.27 4.63
N VAL A 62 1.77 -5.61 4.86
CA VAL A 62 0.95 -5.04 5.93
C VAL A 62 0.92 -5.99 7.13
N GLY A 63 1.42 -5.48 8.26
CA GLY A 63 1.34 -6.12 9.56
C GLY A 63 0.39 -5.39 10.51
N PHE A 64 0.14 -5.99 11.67
CA PHE A 64 -0.61 -5.36 12.76
C PHE A 64 0.17 -5.51 14.06
N LYS A 65 0.41 -4.39 14.74
CA LYS A 65 1.01 -4.36 16.08
C LYS A 65 -0.09 -4.15 17.11
N ARG A 66 -0.09 -4.97 18.16
CA ARG A 66 -1.00 -4.77 19.29
C ARG A 66 -0.55 -3.55 20.09
N TRP A 67 -1.49 -2.95 20.82
CA TRP A 67 -1.16 -1.93 21.79
C TRP A 67 -0.33 -2.56 22.90
N GLU A 68 0.78 -1.92 23.25
CA GLU A 68 1.65 -2.37 24.34
C GLU A 68 1.76 -1.26 25.38
N HIS A 69 1.46 -1.61 26.63
CA HIS A 69 1.75 -0.75 27.77
C HIS A 69 3.04 -1.28 28.40
N ARG A 70 4.11 -0.50 28.31
CA ARG A 70 5.40 -0.86 28.93
C ARG A 70 5.58 -0.02 30.17
N LEU A 71 5.84 -0.70 31.29
CA LEU A 71 6.32 -0.03 32.49
C LEU A 71 7.79 0.31 32.25
N ARG A 72 8.12 1.59 32.20
CA ARG A 72 9.49 2.07 32.30
C ARG A 72 9.74 2.59 33.72
N THR A 73 10.98 2.43 34.17
CA THR A 73 11.44 3.02 35.43
C THR A 73 12.60 3.98 35.17
N PRO A 74 12.38 5.13 34.52
CA PRO A 74 13.43 6.14 34.39
C PRO A 74 13.71 6.73 35.77
N HIS A 75 14.97 6.67 36.22
CA HIS A 75 15.43 7.25 37.49
C HIS A 75 14.60 6.84 38.72
N GLY A 76 14.17 5.57 38.79
CA GLY A 76 13.41 5.04 39.92
C GLY A 76 11.93 5.44 39.98
N ARG A 77 11.43 6.28 39.06
CA ARG A 77 10.01 6.61 38.95
C ARG A 77 9.30 5.66 37.99
N ARG A 78 8.17 5.08 38.39
CA ARG A 78 7.33 4.25 37.51
C ARG A 78 6.59 5.14 36.51
N ALA A 79 6.85 4.97 35.23
CA ALA A 79 6.14 5.64 34.14
C ALA A 79 5.58 4.57 33.17
N PHE A 80 4.34 4.77 32.72
CA PHE A 80 3.73 3.92 31.69
C PHE A 80 3.96 4.53 30.31
N ASP A 81 4.80 3.89 29.50
CA ASP A 81 4.92 4.21 28.08
C ASP A 81 3.87 3.38 27.33
N THR A 82 2.94 4.06 26.66
CA THR A 82 1.98 3.39 25.76
C THR A 82 2.55 3.43 24.35
N ILE A 83 2.91 2.26 23.82
CA ILE A 83 3.29 2.10 22.42
C ILE A 83 2.00 1.91 21.63
N GLU A 84 1.66 2.90 20.80
CA GLU A 84 0.48 2.83 19.96
C GLU A 84 0.53 1.63 19.03
N GLY A 85 -0.50 0.78 19.13
CA GLY A 85 -0.74 -0.32 18.19
C GLY A 85 -1.35 0.19 16.88
N GLY A 86 -1.48 -0.70 15.90
CA GLY A 86 -2.11 -0.40 14.62
C GLY A 86 -1.51 -1.16 13.46
N PHE A 87 -2.02 -0.87 12.27
CA PHE A 87 -1.45 -1.41 11.04
C PHE A 87 -0.13 -0.72 10.71
N CYS A 88 0.86 -1.51 10.36
CA CYS A 88 2.16 -1.03 9.89
C CYS A 88 2.47 -1.62 8.52
N CYS A 89 3.15 -0.85 7.69
CA CYS A 89 3.67 -1.33 6.41
C CYS A 89 5.19 -1.49 6.49
N ARG A 90 5.70 -2.57 5.92
CA ARG A 90 7.11 -2.82 5.65
C ARG A 90 7.29 -2.94 4.15
N VAL A 91 8.42 -2.45 3.63
CA VAL A 91 8.82 -2.64 2.23
C VAL A 91 9.71 -3.87 2.16
N LEU A 92 9.49 -4.69 1.15
CA LEU A 92 10.22 -5.92 0.86
C LEU A 92 10.68 -5.91 -0.61
N GLY A 93 11.72 -6.68 -0.91
CA GLY A 93 12.14 -6.89 -2.30
C GLY A 93 11.05 -7.58 -3.13
N ARG A 94 11.08 -7.42 -4.46
CA ARG A 94 10.07 -7.99 -5.40
C ARG A 94 9.86 -9.50 -5.25
N ASP A 95 10.95 -10.21 -4.96
CA ASP A 95 11.00 -11.68 -4.88
C ASP A 95 11.26 -12.17 -3.44
N GLU A 96 11.17 -11.28 -2.43
CA GLU A 96 11.40 -11.63 -1.03
C GLU A 96 10.17 -12.31 -0.45
N ASN A 97 10.35 -13.43 0.26
CA ASN A 97 9.23 -14.10 0.91
C ASN A 97 8.76 -13.27 2.13
N PRO A 98 7.50 -12.78 2.15
CA PRO A 98 7.03 -11.88 3.19
C PRO A 98 6.79 -12.55 4.56
N TRP A 99 6.76 -13.88 4.60
CA TRP A 99 6.53 -14.65 5.83
C TRP A 99 7.79 -15.30 6.38
N ARG A 100 8.87 -15.35 5.58
CA ARG A 100 10.17 -15.74 6.12
C ARG A 100 10.74 -14.56 6.92
N PRO A 101 11.30 -14.79 8.11
CA PRO A 101 12.13 -13.79 8.73
C PRO A 101 13.26 -13.50 7.75
N SER A 102 13.32 -12.26 7.28
CA SER A 102 14.48 -11.79 6.54
C SER A 102 15.69 -12.14 7.39
N ASN A 103 16.62 -12.95 6.87
CA ASN A 103 17.92 -13.24 7.50
C ASN A 103 18.79 -11.96 7.61
N SER A 104 18.22 -10.77 7.38
CA SER A 104 18.80 -9.54 7.87
C SER A 104 19.05 -9.72 9.36
N LYS A 105 20.35 -9.75 9.70
CA LYS A 105 20.85 -9.74 11.07
C LYS A 105 19.93 -8.86 11.94
N PRO A 106 19.63 -9.25 13.19
CA PRO A 106 19.06 -8.29 14.13
C PRO A 106 19.89 -7.01 14.02
N PRO A 107 19.26 -5.83 13.87
CA PRO A 107 19.99 -4.61 13.58
C PRO A 107 21.09 -4.50 14.62
N VAL A 108 22.35 -4.55 14.16
CA VAL A 108 23.50 -4.29 15.00
C VAL A 108 23.20 -2.96 15.67
N ALA A 109 23.41 -2.84 16.99
CA ALA A 109 23.10 -1.61 17.72
C ALA A 109 23.90 -0.45 17.09
N GLY A 110 23.28 0.30 16.17
CA GLY A 110 23.96 1.25 15.28
C GLY A 110 23.42 1.30 13.85
N ASP A 111 22.81 0.21 13.34
CA ASP A 111 22.18 0.20 12.02
C ASP A 111 20.80 0.88 12.02
N PRO A 112 20.48 1.70 11.02
CA PRO A 112 19.16 2.31 10.90
C PRO A 112 18.11 1.20 10.79
N ALA A 113 17.11 1.25 11.69
CA ALA A 113 15.98 0.33 11.76
C ALA A 113 15.47 -0.08 10.36
N PRO A 114 15.04 -1.35 10.17
CA PRO A 114 14.65 -1.89 8.87
C PRO A 114 13.76 -0.90 8.13
N SER A 115 14.21 -0.60 6.90
CA SER A 115 13.74 0.43 5.99
C SER A 115 12.30 0.89 6.27
N ARG A 116 12.25 2.13 6.79
CA ARG A 116 11.06 2.97 6.96
C ARG A 116 10.06 2.68 5.83
N GLY A 117 8.84 2.30 6.20
CA GLY A 117 7.78 2.01 5.23
C GLY A 117 7.66 3.10 4.16
N MET A 118 7.20 2.71 2.97
CA MET A 118 7.08 3.53 1.76
C MET A 118 6.71 5.00 2.05
N THR A 119 7.53 5.92 1.55
CA THR A 119 7.24 7.35 1.58
C THR A 119 6.02 7.64 0.69
N LEU A 120 4.90 7.98 1.31
CA LEU A 120 3.76 8.48 0.55
C LEU A 120 4.00 9.93 0.16
N LEU A 121 3.90 10.26 -1.13
CA LEU A 121 3.89 11.63 -1.64
C LEU A 121 2.51 12.29 -1.57
N SER A 122 1.47 11.45 -1.42
CA SER A 122 0.08 11.87 -1.31
C SER A 122 -0.24 12.88 -0.18
N PRO A 123 0.48 12.93 0.96
CA PRO A 123 0.17 13.88 2.01
C PRO A 123 0.99 15.17 1.93
N VAL A 124 1.77 15.41 0.85
CA VAL A 124 2.59 16.61 0.69
C VAL A 124 1.76 17.78 0.17
N CYS A 125 1.10 17.62 -0.98
CA CYS A 125 0.20 18.63 -1.54
C CYS A 125 -0.95 17.98 -2.33
N ARG A 126 -2.01 18.75 -2.63
CA ARG A 126 -3.20 18.25 -3.35
C ARG A 126 -2.86 17.68 -4.73
N ARG A 127 -2.00 18.34 -5.50
CA ARG A 127 -1.58 17.86 -6.83
C ARG A 127 -0.90 16.50 -6.75
N LEU A 128 0.08 16.35 -5.85
CA LEU A 128 0.75 15.07 -5.63
C LEU A 128 -0.21 13.98 -5.13
N TYR A 129 -1.19 14.32 -4.29
CA TYR A 129 -2.24 13.37 -3.91
C TYR A 129 -2.95 12.81 -5.14
N HIS A 130 -3.47 13.67 -6.01
CA HIS A 130 -4.21 13.23 -7.19
C HIS A 130 -3.35 12.43 -8.17
N GLU A 131 -2.10 12.83 -8.37
CA GLU A 131 -1.19 12.13 -9.29
C GLU A 131 -0.69 10.78 -8.73
N THR A 132 -0.50 10.67 -7.41
CA THR A 132 0.21 9.51 -6.82
C THR A 132 -0.65 8.57 -5.98
N THR A 133 -1.92 8.90 -5.69
CA THR A 133 -2.75 8.11 -4.74
C THR A 133 -2.93 6.64 -5.11
N LEU A 134 -2.89 6.31 -6.42
CA LEU A 134 -3.03 4.93 -6.91
C LEU A 134 -1.70 4.23 -7.14
N LEU A 135 -0.61 4.97 -7.36
CA LEU A 135 0.68 4.39 -7.78
C LEU A 135 1.23 3.35 -6.79
N PRO A 136 1.18 3.55 -5.47
CA PRO A 136 1.55 2.51 -4.51
C PRO A 136 0.83 1.18 -4.67
N TYR A 137 -0.41 1.21 -5.14
CA TYR A 137 -1.26 0.03 -5.29
C TYR A 137 -1.07 -0.63 -6.65
N THR A 138 -0.85 0.18 -7.69
CA THR A 138 -0.63 -0.30 -9.06
C THR A 138 0.77 -0.87 -9.27
N LEU A 139 1.79 -0.21 -8.72
CA LEU A 139 3.20 -0.53 -9.01
C LEU A 139 3.75 -1.65 -8.13
N ASN A 140 3.23 -1.80 -6.90
CA ASN A 140 3.78 -2.74 -5.93
C ASN A 140 2.89 -3.96 -5.76
N ALA A 141 3.53 -5.08 -5.46
CA ALA A 141 2.84 -6.24 -4.94
C ALA A 141 2.46 -6.02 -3.47
N TRP A 142 1.31 -6.54 -3.05
CA TRP A 142 0.86 -6.43 -1.66
C TRP A 142 0.97 -7.77 -0.94
N SER A 143 1.28 -7.74 0.34
CA SER A 143 1.22 -8.93 1.21
C SER A 143 0.68 -8.56 2.58
N PHE A 144 0.23 -9.56 3.31
CA PHE A 144 -0.24 -9.40 4.68
C PHE A 144 0.47 -10.40 5.58
N ALA A 145 0.84 -9.95 6.78
CA ALA A 145 1.52 -10.80 7.76
C ALA A 145 0.71 -12.05 8.12
N SER A 146 -0.62 -11.99 8.03
CA SER A 146 -1.49 -13.15 8.14
C SER A 146 -2.85 -12.91 7.48
N ARG A 147 -3.60 -13.99 7.23
CA ARG A 147 -4.99 -13.93 6.77
C ARG A 147 -5.88 -13.05 7.65
N HIS A 148 -5.71 -13.13 8.97
CA HIS A 148 -6.48 -12.31 9.92
C HIS A 148 -6.21 -10.82 9.75
N VAL A 149 -4.96 -10.43 9.52
CA VAL A 149 -4.58 -9.04 9.26
C VAL A 149 -5.18 -8.55 7.95
N MET A 150 -5.13 -9.37 6.89
CA MET A 150 -5.76 -9.08 5.61
C MET A 150 -7.27 -8.85 5.74
N GLU A 151 -8.00 -9.81 6.31
CA GLU A 151 -9.45 -9.73 6.46
C GLU A 151 -9.85 -8.52 7.32
N ARG A 152 -9.11 -8.25 8.40
CA ARG A 152 -9.34 -7.06 9.22
C ARG A 152 -9.10 -5.77 8.44
N TYR A 153 -7.99 -5.67 7.71
CA TYR A 153 -7.60 -4.47 6.96
C TYR A 153 -8.55 -4.17 5.79
N VAL A 154 -8.83 -5.20 4.99
CA VAL A 154 -9.58 -5.10 3.72
C VAL A 154 -11.09 -5.12 3.98
N MET A 155 -11.59 -6.07 4.78
CA MET A 155 -13.03 -6.30 4.92
C MET A 155 -13.65 -5.59 6.11
N LYS A 156 -13.07 -5.76 7.30
CA LYS A 156 -13.66 -5.23 8.54
C LYS A 156 -13.48 -3.72 8.65
N GLU A 157 -12.25 -3.23 8.49
CA GLU A 157 -11.93 -1.80 8.60
C GLU A 157 -12.03 -1.04 7.27
N LYS A 158 -12.22 -1.74 6.14
CA LYS A 158 -12.43 -1.16 4.79
C LYS A 158 -11.43 -0.05 4.45
N ARG A 159 -10.15 -0.25 4.80
CA ARG A 159 -9.11 0.80 4.72
C ARG A 159 -8.70 1.18 3.31
N LEU A 160 -9.08 0.37 2.33
CA LEU A 160 -8.87 0.63 0.91
C LEU A 160 -10.17 1.18 0.32
N PRO A 161 -10.21 2.40 -0.25
CA PRO A 161 -11.29 2.86 -1.11
C PRO A 161 -11.34 2.08 -2.43
N LEU A 162 -12.48 2.13 -3.13
CA LEU A 162 -12.70 1.38 -4.37
C LEU A 162 -11.60 1.57 -5.44
N PRO A 163 -11.11 2.80 -5.73
CA PRO A 163 -10.02 2.98 -6.70
C PRO A 163 -8.74 2.25 -6.30
N GLN A 164 -8.38 2.26 -5.01
CA GLN A 164 -7.19 1.59 -4.51
C GLN A 164 -7.34 0.06 -4.58
N ARG A 165 -8.53 -0.47 -4.28
CA ARG A 165 -8.81 -1.92 -4.43
C ARG A 165 -8.66 -2.41 -5.87
N ARG A 166 -9.10 -1.61 -6.84
CA ARG A 166 -8.99 -1.93 -8.27
C ARG A 166 -7.58 -1.75 -8.82
N ALA A 167 -6.76 -0.93 -8.17
CA ALA A 167 -5.36 -0.71 -8.53
C ALA A 167 -4.44 -1.86 -8.07
N ILE A 168 -4.80 -2.60 -7.01
CA ILE A 168 -4.02 -3.77 -6.57
C ILE A 168 -4.14 -4.89 -7.60
N HIS A 169 -3.04 -5.16 -8.31
CA HIS A 169 -2.97 -6.21 -9.32
C HIS A 169 -2.31 -7.50 -8.84
N THR A 170 -1.32 -7.39 -7.95
CA THR A 170 -0.53 -8.52 -7.46
C THR A 170 -0.65 -8.65 -5.95
N LEU A 171 -1.05 -9.83 -5.47
CA LEU A 171 -1.16 -10.14 -4.04
C LEU A 171 -0.39 -11.42 -3.69
N TYR A 172 0.46 -11.32 -2.68
CA TYR A 172 1.08 -12.45 -2.03
C TYR A 172 0.20 -12.90 -0.85
N SER A 173 -0.12 -14.19 -0.81
CA SER A 173 -0.95 -14.79 0.24
C SER A 173 -0.36 -16.12 0.74
N GLN A 174 -0.56 -16.46 2.03
CA GLN A 174 -0.15 -17.76 2.57
C GLN A 174 -1.02 -18.90 2.03
N HIS A 175 -2.27 -18.58 1.68
CA HIS A 175 -3.27 -19.53 1.25
C HIS A 175 -4.10 -18.97 0.08
N VAL A 176 -4.84 -19.84 -0.60
CA VAL A 176 -5.84 -19.43 -1.60
C VAL A 176 -6.82 -18.46 -0.95
N LEU A 177 -7.10 -17.35 -1.64
CA LEU A 177 -7.97 -16.31 -1.12
C LEU A 177 -9.42 -16.82 -1.04
N PRO A 178 -10.17 -16.45 0.02
CA PRO A 178 -11.62 -16.60 -0.01
C PRO A 178 -12.22 -15.81 -1.17
N TRP A 179 -13.22 -16.37 -1.86
CA TRP A 179 -13.90 -15.72 -2.99
C TRP A 179 -14.37 -14.30 -2.69
N ALA A 180 -14.85 -14.04 -1.46
CA ALA A 180 -15.25 -12.70 -1.03
C ALA A 180 -14.09 -11.69 -1.09
N VAL A 181 -12.88 -12.10 -0.70
CA VAL A 181 -11.67 -11.26 -0.75
C VAL A 181 -11.23 -11.01 -2.17
N GLU A 182 -11.21 -12.05 -2.99
CA GLU A 182 -10.89 -11.93 -4.42
C GLU A 182 -11.85 -10.98 -5.13
N LYS A 183 -13.16 -11.13 -4.92
CA LYS A 183 -14.19 -10.27 -5.52
C LYS A 183 -14.09 -8.81 -5.05
N TYR A 184 -13.76 -8.60 -3.78
CA TYR A 184 -13.61 -7.26 -3.22
C TYR A 184 -12.35 -6.54 -3.76
N LEU A 185 -11.28 -7.29 -3.97
CA LEU A 185 -10.07 -6.85 -4.67
C LEU A 185 -10.22 -7.07 -6.18
N GLY A 186 -11.27 -6.50 -6.78
CA GLY A 186 -11.64 -6.75 -8.18
C GLY A 186 -10.58 -6.38 -9.24
N GLY A 187 -9.46 -5.77 -8.84
CA GLY A 187 -8.31 -5.48 -9.71
C GLY A 187 -7.27 -6.60 -9.78
N LEU A 188 -7.41 -7.68 -8.98
CA LEU A 188 -6.41 -8.75 -8.92
C LEU A 188 -6.25 -9.45 -10.27
N LYS A 189 -5.00 -9.56 -10.69
CA LYS A 189 -4.54 -10.28 -11.88
C LYS A 189 -3.62 -11.43 -11.51
N VAL A 190 -2.85 -11.28 -10.44
CA VAL A 190 -1.85 -12.27 -10.01
C VAL A 190 -1.97 -12.50 -8.50
N ILE A 191 -2.01 -13.77 -8.10
CA ILE A 191 -1.89 -14.21 -6.72
C ILE A 191 -0.67 -15.13 -6.63
N VAL A 192 0.27 -14.82 -5.74
CA VAL A 192 1.43 -15.68 -5.49
C VAL A 192 1.31 -16.26 -4.09
N LEU A 193 1.30 -17.58 -4.00
CA LEU A 193 1.18 -18.30 -2.75
C LEU A 193 2.56 -18.51 -2.12
N GLU A 194 2.59 -18.70 -0.80
CA GLU A 194 3.81 -18.95 -0.03
C GLU A 194 4.62 -20.15 -0.55
N ASN A 195 3.94 -21.19 -1.04
CA ASN A 195 4.57 -22.36 -1.66
C ASN A 195 5.19 -22.08 -3.04
N GLY A 196 5.16 -20.83 -3.52
CA GLY A 196 5.66 -20.42 -4.84
C GLY A 196 4.67 -20.66 -5.97
N LEU A 197 3.45 -21.14 -5.70
CA LEU A 197 2.41 -21.27 -6.72
C LEU A 197 1.90 -19.88 -7.12
N LYS A 198 2.09 -19.51 -8.38
CA LYS A 198 1.62 -18.27 -8.97
C LYS A 198 0.39 -18.55 -9.81
N MET A 199 -0.73 -17.96 -9.39
CA MET A 199 -2.01 -17.97 -10.06
C MET A 199 -2.15 -16.68 -10.88
N THR A 200 -2.37 -16.78 -12.19
CA THR A 200 -2.60 -15.64 -13.09
C THR A 200 -3.98 -15.70 -13.68
N LYS A 201 -4.74 -14.61 -13.58
CA LYS A 201 -6.12 -14.53 -14.06
C LYS A 201 -6.13 -14.41 -15.58
N ARG A 202 -6.79 -15.34 -16.26
CA ARG A 202 -7.06 -15.28 -17.70
C ARG A 202 -8.55 -15.04 -17.95
N PHE A 203 -8.81 -14.19 -18.94
CA PHE A 203 -10.14 -14.01 -19.49
C PHE A 203 -10.21 -14.89 -20.73
N ILE A 204 -11.06 -15.91 -20.69
CA ILE A 204 -11.38 -16.71 -21.86
C ILE A 204 -12.52 -15.96 -22.54
N GLU A 205 -12.23 -15.34 -23.68
CA GLU A 205 -13.25 -14.74 -24.53
C GLU A 205 -14.24 -15.83 -24.93
N ALA A 206 -15.52 -15.52 -24.82
CA ALA A 206 -16.54 -16.45 -25.22
C ALA A 206 -16.69 -16.41 -26.74
N ASP A 207 -16.72 -17.58 -27.36
CA ASP A 207 -17.16 -17.71 -28.74
C ASP A 207 -18.61 -17.24 -28.83
N LEU A 208 -18.79 -16.04 -29.40
CA LEU A 208 -20.09 -15.38 -29.57
C LEU A 208 -21.05 -16.22 -30.41
N GLU A 209 -20.53 -17.14 -31.23
CA GLU A 209 -21.32 -18.04 -32.08
C GLU A 209 -22.06 -19.14 -31.31
N HIS A 210 -21.61 -19.49 -30.09
CA HIS A 210 -22.19 -20.58 -29.30
C HIS A 210 -22.89 -20.12 -28.02
N GLY A 211 -23.11 -18.81 -27.84
CA GLY A 211 -23.81 -18.26 -26.68
C GLY A 211 -23.10 -18.51 -25.33
N GLN A 212 -21.79 -18.80 -25.36
CA GLN A 212 -21.03 -19.04 -24.14
C GLN A 212 -20.80 -17.73 -23.37
N ARG A 213 -20.68 -17.83 -22.04
CA ARG A 213 -20.36 -16.68 -21.19
C ARG A 213 -18.85 -16.58 -21.03
N PRO A 214 -18.27 -15.37 -21.00
CA PRO A 214 -16.84 -15.20 -20.76
C PRO A 214 -16.51 -15.82 -19.40
N THR A 215 -15.59 -16.77 -19.41
CA THR A 215 -15.20 -17.52 -18.22
C THR A 215 -13.84 -17.02 -17.74
N ILE A 216 -13.72 -16.85 -16.43
CA ILE A 216 -12.48 -16.44 -15.80
C ILE A 216 -11.80 -17.72 -15.29
N SER A 217 -10.60 -18.00 -15.76
CA SER A 217 -9.78 -19.10 -15.26
C SER A 217 -8.51 -18.57 -14.57
N TRP A 218 -7.93 -19.40 -13.70
CA TRP A 218 -6.65 -19.15 -13.06
C TRP A 218 -5.61 -20.10 -13.64
N ASP A 219 -4.61 -19.52 -14.30
CA ASP A 219 -3.46 -20.25 -14.80
C ASP A 219 -2.44 -20.44 -13.69
N LEU A 220 -1.95 -21.67 -13.55
CA LEU A 220 -1.00 -22.04 -12.52
C LEU A 220 0.41 -22.10 -13.10
N SER A 221 1.34 -21.44 -12.42
CA SER A 221 2.77 -21.48 -12.72
C SER A 221 3.56 -21.52 -11.42
N HIS A 222 4.82 -21.96 -11.46
CA HIS A 222 5.70 -21.90 -10.30
C HIS A 222 6.63 -20.69 -10.38
N GLN A 223 6.69 -19.93 -9.29
CA GLN A 223 7.66 -18.86 -9.06
C GLN A 223 8.63 -19.30 -7.96
N LYS A 224 9.93 -19.18 -8.24
CA LYS A 224 10.97 -19.40 -7.22
C LYS A 224 11.17 -18.11 -6.42
N TRP A 225 11.16 -18.24 -5.10
CA TRP A 225 11.59 -17.18 -4.19
C TRP A 225 13.10 -17.00 -4.27
N LYS A 226 13.59 -15.78 -4.05
CA LYS A 226 15.03 -15.50 -3.87
C LYS A 226 15.41 -15.53 -2.40
#